data_AF-A0A0F4GXM7-F1
#
_entry.id   AF-A0A0F4GXM7-F1
#
_cell.length_a   1.000
_cell.length_b   1.000
_cell.length_c   1.000
_cell.angle_alpha   90.00
_cell.angle_beta   90.00
_cell.angle_gamma   90.00
#
_symmetry.space_group_name_H-M   'P 1'
#
loop_
_entity.id
_entity.type
_entity.pdbx_description
1 polymer ?
#
loop_
_entity_poly.entity_id
_entity_poly.type
_entity_poly.pdbx_seq_one_letter_code
_entity_poly.pdbx_strand_id
1 'polypeptide(L)'
;MTTTTTTTTPYLDPTPFLSPTFNPFTHANTLVHSTNNPTDTPLDLTTPLQKTLFDAQEISTAIDTLTTTSALPLIAHTQLRTEAAERVLSGVEDGVGGLQRSYDRLQKEVIARWEEAERVRLAAERVVKTLRLGRKVGRVVGLGRTLEGEMGGLNVTQGGGGGMVRAARAIVEIKGEFSGEQGKELARVQVANAVKTEVVGNAEKTVVSKAQSVVREWSMNSLLSSSTSTSGQTTIPDVNNNHTYIQQESTKSRTLAALQTLYLLSPLNTPFEPSLMLTALTTYIHASLTSSLATLSRSLATLPTLDRTLLEVSARSRNLIALENLLSSAKPPAHPLLTSIPEGNLLSPLLASLDSPSSLASYFWRSLAGQLGGKVQVIVDRGGVAARTLRSQRERVKEAVRECVIRGYGG
;
A
#
# COMPACT_ATOMS: atom_id res chain seq x y z
N MET A 1 -54.44 -3.96 -59.55
CA MET A 1 -54.94 -3.51 -60.86
C MET A 1 -56.42 -3.83 -60.91
N THR A 2 -57.24 -2.91 -60.40
CA THR A 2 -58.71 -3.03 -60.34
C THR A 2 -59.28 -2.51 -61.64
N THR A 3 -59.70 -3.42 -62.52
CA THR A 3 -60.52 -3.09 -63.68
C THR A 3 -61.86 -2.57 -63.19
N THR A 4 -62.03 -1.25 -63.13
CA THR A 4 -63.33 -0.60 -63.00
C THR A 4 -64.11 -0.87 -64.28
N THR A 5 -64.82 -1.98 -64.33
CA THR A 5 -65.94 -2.16 -65.26
C THR A 5 -67.01 -1.17 -64.84
N THR A 6 -66.99 0.01 -65.44
CA THR A 6 -68.06 0.99 -65.39
C THR A 6 -69.31 0.34 -65.99
N THR A 7 -70.20 -0.15 -65.13
CA THR A 7 -71.59 -0.39 -65.50
C THR A 7 -72.23 0.98 -65.71
N THR A 8 -72.02 1.56 -66.90
CA THR A 8 -72.78 2.72 -67.36
C THR A 8 -74.20 2.23 -67.59
N THR A 9 -75.12 2.53 -66.67
CA THR A 9 -76.53 2.53 -67.03
C THR A 9 -76.73 3.58 -68.13
N PRO A 10 -77.59 3.34 -69.12
CA PRO A 10 -77.73 4.24 -70.27
C PRO A 10 -78.19 5.67 -69.91
N TYR A 11 -78.61 5.93 -68.67
CA TYR A 11 -79.21 7.20 -68.25
C TYR A 11 -78.47 7.92 -67.10
N LEU A 12 -77.51 7.28 -66.43
CA LEU A 12 -76.77 7.90 -65.32
C LEU A 12 -75.29 7.44 -65.25
N ASP A 13 -74.38 8.37 -65.04
CA ASP A 13 -72.98 8.07 -64.73
C ASP A 13 -72.79 8.05 -63.19
N PRO A 14 -72.45 6.89 -62.59
CA PRO A 14 -72.31 6.77 -61.13
C PRO A 14 -70.97 7.30 -60.58
N THR A 15 -70.00 7.65 -61.45
CA THR A 15 -68.65 8.06 -61.03
C THR A 15 -68.55 9.29 -60.11
N PRO A 16 -69.35 10.38 -60.24
CA PRO A 16 -69.27 11.53 -59.34
C PRO A 16 -69.77 11.19 -57.91
N PHE A 17 -70.71 10.25 -57.78
CA PHE A 17 -71.32 9.85 -56.50
C PHE A 17 -70.41 8.92 -55.67
N LEU A 18 -69.48 8.21 -56.31
CA LEU A 18 -68.52 7.31 -55.66
C LEU A 18 -67.24 8.03 -55.20
N SER A 19 -67.10 9.33 -55.47
CA SER A 19 -65.94 10.10 -55.06
C SER A 19 -65.92 10.31 -53.53
N PRO A 20 -64.76 10.17 -52.86
CA PRO A 20 -64.66 10.35 -51.40
C PRO A 20 -64.92 11.79 -50.94
N THR A 21 -65.06 12.74 -51.88
CA THR A 21 -65.33 14.16 -51.66
C THR A 21 -66.78 14.55 -52.00
N PHE A 22 -67.66 13.59 -52.32
CA PHE A 22 -69.04 13.89 -52.66
C PHE A 22 -69.78 14.53 -51.48
N ASN A 23 -70.38 15.70 -51.70
CA ASN A 23 -71.20 16.39 -50.71
C ASN A 23 -72.64 16.56 -51.26
N PRO A 24 -73.66 16.01 -50.58
CA PRO A 24 -75.06 16.11 -51.01
C PRO A 24 -75.56 17.55 -51.18
N PHE A 25 -75.12 18.47 -50.32
CA PHE A 25 -75.60 19.85 -50.32
C PHE A 25 -75.07 20.65 -51.51
N THR A 26 -73.81 20.45 -51.89
CA THR A 26 -73.23 21.12 -53.06
C THR A 26 -73.84 20.59 -54.34
N HIS A 27 -74.11 19.29 -54.42
CA HIS A 27 -74.77 18.66 -55.56
C HIS A 27 -76.22 19.18 -55.73
N ALA A 28 -76.99 19.24 -54.64
CA ALA A 28 -78.33 19.82 -54.66
C ALA A 28 -78.30 21.29 -55.11
N ASN A 29 -77.35 22.08 -54.62
CA ASN A 29 -77.21 23.48 -55.01
C ASN A 29 -76.86 23.63 -56.50
N THR A 30 -75.94 22.80 -57.02
CA THR A 30 -75.63 22.79 -58.46
C THR A 30 -76.83 22.40 -59.31
N LEU A 31 -77.69 21.49 -58.84
CA LEU A 31 -78.90 21.10 -59.57
C LEU A 31 -79.95 22.22 -59.59
N VAL A 32 -80.16 22.91 -58.48
CA VAL A 32 -81.08 24.07 -58.41
C VAL A 32 -80.60 25.18 -59.34
N HIS A 33 -79.30 25.50 -59.34
CA HIS A 33 -78.73 26.48 -60.26
C HIS A 33 -78.74 26.04 -61.73
N SER A 34 -78.69 24.75 -62.01
CA SER A 34 -78.75 24.23 -63.40
C SER A 34 -80.16 24.20 -64.00
N THR A 35 -81.19 24.14 -63.15
CA THR A 35 -82.60 23.98 -63.57
C THR A 35 -83.36 25.31 -63.61
N ASN A 36 -82.90 26.32 -62.89
CA ASN A 36 -83.56 27.63 -62.81
C ASN A 36 -82.74 28.72 -63.50
N ASN A 37 -83.42 29.56 -64.30
CA ASN A 37 -82.83 30.77 -64.88
C ASN A 37 -83.05 31.96 -63.92
N PRO A 38 -82.08 32.89 -63.70
CA PRO A 38 -82.24 34.04 -62.81
C PRO A 38 -83.45 34.96 -63.04
N THR A 39 -84.21 34.78 -64.12
CA THR A 39 -85.41 35.56 -64.45
C THR A 39 -86.74 34.88 -64.11
N ASP A 40 -86.75 33.63 -63.65
CA ASP A 40 -87.99 32.92 -63.28
C ASP A 40 -88.47 33.30 -61.86
N THR A 41 -89.71 33.79 -61.77
CA THR A 41 -90.45 33.97 -60.51
C THR A 41 -91.84 33.33 -60.67
N PRO A 42 -92.20 32.24 -59.96
CA PRO A 42 -91.54 31.62 -58.81
C PRO A 42 -90.44 30.59 -59.15
N LEU A 43 -89.53 30.38 -58.19
CA LEU A 43 -88.45 29.37 -58.26
C LEU A 43 -89.05 27.96 -58.40
N ASP A 44 -88.68 27.25 -59.47
CA ASP A 44 -89.13 25.88 -59.70
C ASP A 44 -88.22 24.89 -58.94
N LEU A 45 -88.71 24.45 -57.78
CA LEU A 45 -88.10 23.38 -56.99
C LEU A 45 -88.60 21.99 -57.39
N THR A 46 -89.64 21.91 -58.21
CA THR A 46 -90.28 20.63 -58.55
C THR A 46 -89.43 19.86 -59.55
N THR A 47 -88.88 20.52 -60.56
CA THR A 47 -87.97 19.94 -61.56
C THR A 47 -86.67 19.37 -60.96
N PRO A 48 -85.88 20.11 -60.15
CA PRO A 48 -84.67 19.54 -59.54
C PRO A 48 -85.00 18.41 -58.55
N LEU A 49 -86.11 18.50 -57.80
CA LEU A 49 -86.54 17.43 -56.91
C LEU A 49 -86.90 16.16 -57.68
N GLN A 50 -87.70 16.28 -58.74
CA GLN A 50 -88.07 15.15 -59.61
C GLN A 50 -86.82 14.49 -60.22
N LYS A 51 -85.83 15.28 -60.63
CA LYS A 51 -84.55 14.76 -61.13
C LYS A 51 -83.77 14.00 -60.06
N THR A 52 -83.59 14.56 -58.86
CA THR A 52 -82.90 13.84 -57.77
C THR A 52 -83.60 12.56 -57.36
N LEU A 53 -84.94 12.54 -57.40
CA LEU A 53 -85.74 11.38 -57.07
C LEU A 53 -85.59 10.31 -58.15
N PHE A 54 -85.59 10.70 -59.42
CA PHE A 54 -85.29 9.80 -60.54
C PHE A 54 -83.88 9.21 -60.41
N ASP A 55 -82.86 10.04 -60.16
CA ASP A 55 -81.48 9.59 -59.99
C ASP A 55 -81.34 8.62 -58.79
N ALA A 56 -82.00 8.91 -57.67
CA ALA A 56 -81.98 8.05 -56.49
C ALA A 56 -82.69 6.71 -56.74
N GLN A 57 -83.80 6.73 -57.47
CA GLN A 57 -84.49 5.52 -57.90
C GLN A 57 -83.64 4.71 -58.86
N GLU A 58 -82.99 5.35 -59.84
CA GLU A 58 -82.09 4.68 -60.78
C GLU A 58 -80.91 4.05 -60.05
N ILE A 59 -80.25 4.76 -59.12
CA ILE A 59 -79.16 4.21 -58.29
C ILE A 59 -79.67 3.03 -57.46
N SER A 60 -80.85 3.13 -56.83
CA SER A 60 -81.42 2.01 -56.07
C SER A 60 -81.65 0.80 -56.97
N THR A 61 -82.26 0.99 -58.15
CA THR A 61 -82.48 -0.11 -59.10
C THR A 61 -81.17 -0.67 -59.64
N ALA A 62 -80.15 0.17 -59.84
CA ALA A 62 -78.81 -0.24 -60.26
C ALA A 62 -78.09 -1.04 -59.15
N ILE A 63 -78.23 -0.63 -57.89
CA ILE A 63 -77.71 -1.38 -56.74
C ILE A 63 -78.47 -2.69 -56.60
N ASP A 64 -79.79 -2.70 -56.73
CA ASP A 64 -80.60 -3.92 -56.61
C ASP A 64 -80.30 -4.90 -57.73
N THR A 65 -80.17 -4.42 -58.98
CA THR A 65 -79.79 -5.25 -60.12
C THR A 65 -78.36 -5.74 -60.00
N LEU A 66 -77.40 -4.91 -59.60
CA LEU A 66 -76.02 -5.32 -59.37
C LEU A 66 -75.91 -6.30 -58.20
N THR A 67 -76.62 -6.06 -57.10
CA THR A 67 -76.64 -6.95 -55.94
C THR A 67 -77.30 -8.28 -56.27
N THR A 68 -78.38 -8.29 -57.05
CA THR A 68 -79.06 -9.53 -57.46
C THR A 68 -78.23 -10.30 -58.49
N THR A 69 -77.63 -9.60 -59.47
CA THR A 69 -76.84 -10.22 -60.55
C THR A 69 -75.46 -10.68 -60.06
N SER A 70 -74.85 -9.94 -59.12
CA SER A 70 -73.52 -10.23 -58.56
C SER A 70 -73.54 -10.68 -57.09
N ALA A 71 -74.69 -11.15 -56.59
CA ALA A 71 -74.86 -11.66 -55.22
C ALA A 71 -73.79 -12.70 -54.86
N LEU A 72 -73.58 -13.66 -55.76
CA LEU A 72 -72.61 -14.74 -55.56
C LEU A 72 -71.16 -14.22 -55.50
N PRO A 73 -70.67 -13.39 -56.45
CA PRO A 73 -69.38 -12.72 -56.35
C PRO A 73 -69.17 -11.91 -55.06
N LEU A 74 -70.18 -11.17 -54.60
CA LEU A 74 -70.08 -10.36 -53.39
C LEU A 74 -69.94 -11.23 -52.14
N ILE A 75 -70.76 -12.27 -52.02
CA ILE A 75 -70.66 -13.25 -50.94
C ILE A 75 -69.29 -13.93 -50.98
N ALA A 76 -68.85 -14.41 -52.16
CA ALA A 76 -67.53 -15.03 -52.33
C ALA A 76 -66.37 -14.10 -51.95
N HIS A 77 -66.45 -12.81 -52.31
CA HIS A 77 -65.44 -11.83 -51.94
C HIS A 77 -65.44 -11.53 -50.44
N THR A 78 -66.61 -11.42 -49.80
CA THR A 78 -66.68 -11.23 -48.34
C THR A 78 -66.14 -12.44 -47.59
N GLN A 79 -66.49 -13.66 -48.02
CA GLN A 79 -65.97 -14.91 -47.49
C GLN A 79 -64.45 -15.00 -47.65
N LEU A 80 -63.93 -14.71 -48.84
CA LEU A 80 -62.49 -14.72 -49.10
C LEU A 80 -61.75 -13.69 -48.23
N ARG A 81 -62.35 -12.51 -48.00
CA ARG A 81 -61.78 -11.50 -47.11
C ARG A 81 -61.80 -11.91 -45.65
N THR A 82 -62.88 -12.52 -45.16
CA THR A 82 -62.94 -13.02 -43.78
C THR A 82 -61.96 -14.15 -43.58
N GLU A 83 -61.89 -15.11 -44.51
CA GLU A 83 -60.90 -16.19 -44.46
C GLU A 83 -59.45 -15.68 -44.54
N ALA A 84 -59.18 -14.66 -45.36
CA ALA A 84 -57.84 -14.06 -45.44
C ALA A 84 -57.47 -13.35 -44.13
N ALA A 85 -58.40 -12.60 -43.53
CA ALA A 85 -58.20 -11.96 -42.24
C ALA A 85 -57.99 -12.98 -41.13
N GLU A 86 -58.75 -14.07 -41.10
CA GLU A 86 -58.59 -15.17 -40.15
C GLU A 86 -57.21 -15.84 -40.29
N ARG A 87 -56.75 -16.13 -41.51
CA ARG A 87 -55.40 -16.69 -41.74
C ARG A 87 -54.28 -15.75 -41.27
N VAL A 88 -54.45 -14.43 -41.48
CA VAL A 88 -53.48 -13.44 -41.02
C VAL A 88 -53.49 -13.35 -39.50
N LEU A 89 -54.68 -13.32 -38.89
CA LEU A 89 -54.83 -13.27 -37.45
C LEU A 89 -54.22 -14.51 -36.79
N SER A 90 -54.52 -15.70 -37.29
CA SER A 90 -53.94 -16.94 -36.76
C SER A 90 -52.42 -16.96 -36.89
N GLY A 91 -51.87 -16.46 -38.01
CA GLY A 91 -50.42 -16.35 -38.20
C GLY A 91 -49.77 -15.36 -37.23
N VAL A 92 -50.42 -14.25 -36.91
CA VAL A 92 -49.94 -13.28 -35.92
C VAL A 92 -50.05 -13.85 -34.50
N GLU A 93 -51.16 -14.52 -34.16
CA GLU A 93 -51.34 -15.18 -32.87
C GLU A 93 -50.30 -16.28 -32.64
N ASP A 94 -50.00 -17.08 -33.67
CA ASP A 94 -48.94 -18.07 -33.63
C ASP A 94 -47.55 -17.42 -33.45
N GLY A 95 -47.30 -16.31 -34.14
CA GLY A 95 -46.06 -15.54 -34.02
C GLY A 95 -45.88 -14.92 -32.63
N VAL A 96 -46.92 -14.30 -32.08
CA VAL A 96 -46.93 -13.73 -30.72
C VAL A 96 -46.79 -14.84 -29.68
N GLY A 97 -47.50 -15.96 -29.85
CA GLY A 97 -47.36 -17.13 -28.99
C GLY A 97 -45.94 -17.72 -29.05
N GLY A 98 -45.32 -17.75 -30.23
CA GLY A 98 -43.92 -18.10 -30.41
C GLY A 98 -42.97 -17.18 -29.65
N LEU A 99 -43.16 -15.86 -29.78
CA LEU A 99 -42.36 -14.85 -29.09
C LEU A 99 -42.49 -14.98 -27.57
N GLN A 100 -43.71 -15.13 -27.05
CA GLN A 100 -43.95 -15.27 -25.62
C GLN A 100 -43.29 -16.54 -25.07
N ARG A 101 -43.42 -17.68 -25.75
CA ARG A 101 -42.71 -18.92 -25.35
C ARG A 101 -41.19 -18.74 -25.37
N SER A 102 -40.66 -18.04 -26.37
CA SER A 102 -39.21 -17.77 -26.44
C SER A 102 -38.73 -16.83 -25.33
N TYR A 103 -39.53 -15.85 -24.95
CA TYR A 103 -39.25 -14.94 -23.85
C TYR A 103 -39.29 -15.66 -22.51
N ASP A 104 -40.33 -16.46 -22.28
CA ASP A 104 -40.47 -17.28 -21.06
C ASP A 104 -39.29 -18.24 -20.92
N ARG A 105 -38.83 -18.81 -22.05
CA ARG A 105 -37.64 -19.65 -22.09
C ARG A 105 -36.38 -18.85 -21.76
N LEU A 106 -36.20 -17.66 -22.34
CA LEU A 106 -35.05 -16.79 -22.06
C LEU A 106 -35.02 -16.37 -20.59
N GLN A 107 -36.17 -16.00 -20.03
CA GLN A 107 -36.29 -15.61 -18.63
C GLN A 107 -35.89 -16.77 -17.70
N LYS A 108 -36.39 -17.99 -17.97
CA LYS A 108 -36.07 -19.16 -17.14
C LYS A 108 -34.63 -19.63 -17.33
N GLU A 109 -34.14 -19.69 -18.56
CA GLU A 109 -32.83 -20.29 -18.85
C GLU A 109 -31.67 -19.32 -18.64
N VAL A 110 -31.85 -18.03 -18.94
CA VAL A 110 -30.75 -17.04 -18.91
C VAL A 110 -30.79 -16.19 -17.66
N ILE A 111 -31.95 -15.60 -17.31
CA ILE A 111 -32.02 -14.69 -16.17
C ILE A 111 -31.81 -15.44 -14.85
N ALA A 112 -32.51 -16.58 -14.65
CA ALA A 112 -32.33 -17.37 -13.43
C ALA A 112 -30.88 -17.87 -13.27
N ARG A 113 -30.25 -18.33 -14.35
CA ARG A 113 -28.84 -18.76 -14.31
C ARG A 113 -27.88 -17.60 -14.07
N TRP A 114 -28.16 -16.43 -14.61
CA TRP A 114 -27.36 -15.23 -14.35
C TRP A 114 -27.44 -14.82 -12.88
N GLU A 115 -28.63 -14.84 -12.26
CA GLU A 115 -28.79 -14.54 -10.84
C GLU A 115 -28.02 -15.53 -9.95
N GLU A 116 -28.08 -16.82 -10.28
CA GLU A 116 -27.29 -17.84 -9.59
C GLU A 116 -25.79 -17.62 -9.77
N ALA A 117 -25.34 -17.30 -10.99
CA ALA A 117 -23.95 -16.99 -11.29
C ALA A 117 -23.47 -15.75 -10.51
N GLU A 118 -24.31 -14.73 -10.38
CA GLU A 118 -23.99 -13.51 -9.62
C GLU A 118 -23.88 -13.80 -8.12
N ARG A 119 -24.74 -14.65 -7.56
CA ARG A 119 -24.61 -15.13 -6.17
C ARG A 119 -23.28 -15.87 -5.97
N VAL A 120 -22.89 -16.74 -6.89
CA VAL A 120 -21.61 -17.45 -6.85
C VAL A 120 -20.43 -16.48 -7.00
N ARG A 121 -20.52 -15.48 -7.88
CA ARG A 121 -19.50 -14.44 -8.05
C ARG A 121 -19.28 -13.67 -6.75
N LEU A 122 -20.36 -13.24 -6.09
CA LEU A 122 -20.29 -12.54 -4.80
C LEU A 122 -19.70 -13.44 -3.70
N ALA A 123 -20.08 -14.73 -3.68
CA ALA A 123 -19.50 -15.69 -2.76
C ALA A 123 -17.99 -15.88 -3.00
N ALA A 124 -17.58 -16.03 -4.26
CA ALA A 124 -16.17 -16.16 -4.64
C ALA A 124 -15.36 -14.91 -4.29
N GLU A 125 -15.92 -13.71 -4.53
CA GLU A 125 -15.26 -12.45 -4.16
C GLU A 125 -15.04 -12.35 -2.64
N ARG A 126 -16.04 -12.72 -1.85
CA ARG A 126 -15.93 -12.78 -0.38
C ARG A 126 -14.88 -13.80 0.04
N VAL A 127 -14.86 -15.00 -0.55
CA VAL A 127 -13.86 -16.04 -0.25
C VAL A 127 -12.44 -15.59 -0.61
N VAL A 128 -12.25 -14.87 -1.71
CA VAL A 128 -10.93 -14.33 -2.07
C VAL A 128 -10.48 -13.26 -1.07
N LYS A 129 -11.40 -12.38 -0.64
CA LYS A 129 -11.11 -11.37 0.40
C LYS A 129 -10.73 -12.05 1.72
N THR A 130 -11.48 -13.05 2.17
CA THR A 130 -11.17 -13.79 3.41
C THR A 130 -9.88 -14.59 3.29
N LEU A 131 -9.59 -15.20 2.14
CA LEU A 131 -8.34 -15.93 1.90
C LEU A 131 -7.12 -15.00 1.90
N ARG A 132 -7.22 -13.83 1.27
CA ARG A 132 -6.14 -12.83 1.28
C ARG A 132 -5.86 -12.35 2.70
N LEU A 133 -6.91 -12.01 3.47
CA LEU A 133 -6.78 -11.64 4.87
C LEU A 133 -6.20 -12.78 5.70
N GLY A 134 -6.71 -14.00 5.55
CA GLY A 134 -6.24 -15.19 6.26
C GLY A 134 -4.77 -15.53 5.96
N ARG A 135 -4.32 -15.40 4.71
CA ARG A 135 -2.91 -15.57 4.35
C ARG A 135 -2.01 -14.51 4.98
N LYS A 136 -2.47 -13.26 5.07
CA LYS A 136 -1.73 -12.17 5.73
C LYS A 136 -1.67 -12.38 7.25
N VAL A 137 -2.78 -12.74 7.89
CA VAL A 137 -2.80 -13.13 9.30
C VAL A 137 -1.86 -14.30 9.54
N GLY A 138 -1.91 -15.35 8.71
CA GLY A 138 -1.02 -16.50 8.80
C GLY A 138 0.45 -16.13 8.63
N ARG A 139 0.78 -15.19 7.73
CA ARG A 139 2.14 -14.68 7.56
C ARG A 139 2.61 -13.89 8.79
N VAL A 140 1.81 -12.96 9.31
CA VAL A 140 2.16 -12.19 10.52
C VAL A 140 2.31 -13.10 11.75
N VAL A 141 1.43 -14.08 11.94
CA VAL A 141 1.55 -15.05 13.04
C VAL A 141 2.76 -15.95 12.85
N GLY A 142 3.03 -16.42 11.62
CA GLY A 142 4.22 -17.18 11.28
C GLY A 142 5.50 -16.40 11.57
N LEU A 143 5.56 -15.14 11.13
CA LEU A 143 6.67 -14.22 11.42
C LEU A 143 6.79 -13.95 12.92
N GLY A 144 5.68 -13.79 13.64
CA GLY A 144 5.66 -13.66 15.10
C GLY A 144 6.28 -14.89 15.81
N ARG A 145 5.94 -16.09 15.36
CA ARG A 145 6.54 -17.33 15.89
C ARG A 145 8.04 -17.42 15.58
N THR A 146 8.46 -17.03 14.38
CA THR A 146 9.90 -16.98 14.06
C THR A 146 10.62 -15.94 14.92
N LEU A 147 9.97 -14.80 15.20
CA LEU A 147 10.51 -13.76 16.06
C LEU A 147 10.67 -14.29 17.49
N GLU A 148 9.69 -14.99 18.05
CA GLU A 148 9.81 -15.63 19.37
C GLU A 148 10.92 -16.67 19.43
N GLY A 149 11.08 -17.48 18.37
CA GLY A 149 12.18 -18.44 18.26
C GLY A 149 13.56 -17.78 18.23
N GLU A 150 13.72 -16.73 17.43
CA GLU A 150 14.98 -15.96 17.34
C GLU A 150 15.25 -15.15 18.63
N MET A 151 14.21 -14.65 19.30
CA MET A 151 14.29 -14.00 20.61
C MET A 151 14.68 -14.98 21.73
N GLY A 152 14.18 -16.20 21.69
CA GLY A 152 14.61 -17.28 22.59
C GLY A 152 16.10 -17.63 22.40
N GLY A 153 16.57 -17.58 21.15
CA GLY A 153 17.98 -17.76 20.80
C GLY A 153 18.90 -16.61 21.22
N LEU A 154 18.36 -15.41 21.45
CA LEU A 154 19.11 -14.21 21.84
C LEU A 154 19.66 -14.29 23.28
N ASN A 155 19.01 -15.07 24.15
CA ASN A 155 19.42 -15.26 25.55
C ASN A 155 20.52 -16.31 25.73
N VAL A 156 20.75 -17.17 24.73
CA VAL A 156 21.83 -18.14 24.78
C VAL A 156 23.13 -17.40 24.49
N THR A 157 24.00 -17.33 25.48
CA THR A 157 25.30 -16.64 25.50
C THR A 157 26.28 -17.03 24.38
N GLN A 158 25.94 -18.03 23.55
CA GLN A 158 26.69 -18.52 22.38
C GLN A 158 26.06 -18.19 21.03
N GLY A 159 24.84 -17.63 20.98
CA GLY A 159 24.17 -17.24 19.74
C GLY A 159 24.82 -15.99 19.15
N GLY A 160 25.63 -16.15 18.11
CA GLY A 160 26.24 -15.06 17.37
C GLY A 160 25.20 -14.00 16.97
N GLY A 161 25.62 -12.74 16.88
CA GLY A 161 24.76 -11.57 16.67
C GLY A 161 23.78 -11.64 15.47
N GLY A 162 23.91 -12.64 14.60
CA GLY A 162 22.95 -12.96 13.55
C GLY A 162 21.50 -13.17 14.01
N GLY A 163 21.27 -13.70 15.22
CA GLY A 163 19.90 -13.85 15.76
C GLY A 163 19.19 -12.50 15.95
N MET A 164 19.93 -11.48 16.37
CA MET A 164 19.40 -10.13 16.54
C MET A 164 19.03 -9.48 15.20
N VAL A 165 19.89 -9.66 14.17
CA VAL A 165 19.63 -9.14 12.81
C VAL A 165 18.42 -9.81 12.18
N ARG A 166 18.24 -11.11 12.41
CA ARG A 166 17.06 -11.86 11.95
C ARG A 166 15.79 -11.39 12.66
N ALA A 167 15.83 -11.22 13.97
CA ALA A 167 14.73 -10.65 14.74
C ALA A 167 14.36 -9.23 14.26
N ALA A 168 15.35 -8.36 14.03
CA ALA A 168 15.13 -7.02 13.49
C ALA A 168 14.50 -7.05 12.09
N ARG A 169 14.95 -7.94 11.20
CA ARG A 169 14.34 -8.13 9.87
C ARG A 169 12.89 -8.59 9.96
N ALA A 170 12.59 -9.56 10.83
CA ALA A 170 11.23 -10.01 11.06
C ALA A 170 10.33 -8.88 11.60
N ILE A 171 10.83 -8.06 12.53
CA ILE A 171 10.10 -6.89 13.04
C ILE A 171 9.80 -5.89 11.91
N VAL A 172 10.79 -5.59 11.06
CA VAL A 172 10.60 -4.65 9.96
C VAL A 172 9.67 -5.22 8.88
N GLU A 173 9.75 -6.51 8.59
CA GLU A 173 8.85 -7.20 7.66
C GLU A 173 7.40 -7.17 8.15
N ILE A 174 7.18 -7.47 9.44
CA ILE A 174 5.85 -7.37 10.06
C ILE A 174 5.35 -5.92 9.97
N LYS A 175 6.16 -4.93 10.33
CA LYS A 175 5.78 -3.50 10.21
C LYS A 175 5.46 -3.12 8.75
N GLY A 176 6.21 -3.63 7.79
CA GLY A 176 5.96 -3.45 6.36
C GLY A 176 4.61 -4.00 5.90
N GLU A 177 4.21 -5.15 6.41
CA GLU A 177 2.89 -5.73 6.13
C GLU A 177 1.73 -4.91 6.71
N PHE A 178 1.96 -4.21 7.83
CA PHE A 178 0.97 -3.30 8.43
C PHE A 178 0.91 -1.91 7.76
N SER A 179 1.96 -1.47 7.07
CA SER A 179 2.00 -0.16 6.40
C SER A 179 1.23 -0.12 5.07
N GLY A 180 0.89 -1.28 4.48
CA GLY A 180 0.10 -1.35 3.25
C GLY A 180 -1.39 -1.04 3.43
N GLU A 181 -2.11 -0.78 2.35
CA GLU A 181 -3.56 -0.53 2.35
C GLU A 181 -4.35 -1.71 2.96
N GLN A 182 -3.89 -2.94 2.72
CA GLN A 182 -4.40 -4.18 3.33
C GLN A 182 -4.05 -4.32 4.82
N GLY A 183 -3.10 -3.54 5.33
CA GLY A 183 -2.71 -3.50 6.74
C GLY A 183 -3.78 -2.86 7.65
N LYS A 184 -4.63 -1.98 7.08
CA LYS A 184 -5.78 -1.42 7.82
C LYS A 184 -6.83 -2.47 8.15
N GLU A 185 -7.09 -3.39 7.22
CA GLU A 185 -7.99 -4.54 7.45
C GLU A 185 -7.37 -5.54 8.43
N LEU A 186 -6.05 -5.72 8.36
CA LEU A 186 -5.32 -6.58 9.29
C LEU A 186 -5.33 -6.05 10.72
N ALA A 187 -5.24 -4.73 10.91
CA ALA A 187 -5.31 -4.08 12.23
C ALA A 187 -6.68 -4.26 12.92
N ARG A 188 -7.76 -4.52 12.15
CA ARG A 188 -9.08 -4.83 12.72
C ARG A 188 -9.14 -6.23 13.32
N VAL A 189 -8.26 -7.14 12.91
CA VAL A 189 -8.20 -8.51 13.43
C VAL A 189 -7.47 -8.50 14.77
N GLN A 190 -8.17 -8.88 15.83
CA GLN A 190 -7.64 -8.85 17.20
C GLN A 190 -6.34 -9.65 17.36
N VAL A 191 -6.23 -10.83 16.74
CA VAL A 191 -5.03 -11.68 16.82
C VAL A 191 -3.81 -10.98 16.20
N ALA A 192 -3.98 -10.36 15.03
CA ALA A 192 -2.89 -9.62 14.39
C ALA A 192 -2.51 -8.37 15.20
N ASN A 193 -3.49 -7.72 15.83
CA ASN A 193 -3.24 -6.60 16.72
C ASN A 193 -2.50 -7.04 18.00
N ALA A 194 -2.88 -8.17 18.61
CA ALA A 194 -2.20 -8.74 19.77
C ALA A 194 -0.73 -9.07 19.45
N VAL A 195 -0.45 -9.72 18.31
CA VAL A 195 0.92 -9.96 17.85
C VAL A 195 1.69 -8.65 17.68
N LYS A 196 1.06 -7.60 17.14
CA LYS A 196 1.69 -6.28 16.99
C LYS A 196 1.99 -5.61 18.34
N THR A 197 1.05 -5.59 19.27
CA THR A 197 1.21 -4.86 20.53
C THR A 197 2.04 -5.62 21.55
N GLU A 198 1.78 -6.91 21.70
CA GLU A 198 2.38 -7.73 22.76
C GLU A 198 3.68 -8.38 22.31
N VAL A 199 3.72 -8.97 21.12
CA VAL A 199 4.93 -9.69 20.64
C VAL A 199 5.91 -8.72 20.01
N VAL A 200 5.50 -7.96 18.99
CA VAL A 200 6.39 -7.04 18.27
C VAL A 200 6.81 -5.87 19.14
N GLY A 201 5.89 -5.27 19.91
CA GLY A 201 6.20 -4.16 20.80
C GLY A 201 7.20 -4.52 21.91
N ASN A 202 7.08 -5.71 22.51
CA ASN A 202 8.02 -6.16 23.53
C ASN A 202 9.34 -6.65 22.93
N ALA A 203 9.30 -7.35 21.78
CA ALA A 203 10.49 -7.76 21.05
C ALA A 203 11.33 -6.56 20.60
N GLU A 204 10.69 -5.49 20.12
CA GLU A 204 11.38 -4.26 19.74
C GLU A 204 12.12 -3.63 20.91
N LYS A 205 11.46 -3.46 22.07
CA LYS A 205 12.09 -2.88 23.26
C LYS A 205 13.27 -3.72 23.76
N THR A 206 13.11 -5.04 23.77
CA THR A 206 14.15 -5.97 24.25
C THR A 206 15.33 -6.03 23.29
N VAL A 207 15.11 -6.09 21.97
CA VAL A 207 16.16 -6.04 20.95
C VAL A 207 16.89 -4.71 20.98
N VAL A 208 16.20 -3.57 21.05
CA VAL A 208 16.84 -2.24 21.14
C VAL A 208 17.70 -2.14 22.40
N SER A 209 17.15 -2.51 23.56
CA SER A 209 17.88 -2.46 24.84
C SER A 209 19.12 -3.34 24.80
N LYS A 210 19.00 -4.56 24.25
CA LYS A 210 20.13 -5.50 24.14
C LYS A 210 21.17 -5.01 23.15
N ALA A 211 20.77 -4.52 21.97
CA ALA A 211 21.68 -3.96 21.00
C ALA A 211 22.44 -2.75 21.56
N GLN A 212 21.76 -1.88 22.31
CA GLN A 212 22.39 -0.76 23.02
C GLN A 212 23.34 -1.22 24.14
N SER A 213 23.04 -2.32 24.85
CA SER A 213 23.96 -2.92 25.84
C SER A 213 25.22 -3.43 25.15
N VAL A 214 25.09 -4.16 24.05
CA VAL A 214 26.22 -4.70 23.29
C VAL A 214 27.12 -3.59 22.74
N VAL A 215 26.55 -2.48 22.27
CA VAL A 215 27.34 -1.29 21.85
C VAL A 215 28.00 -0.61 23.05
N ARG A 216 27.33 -0.53 24.21
CA ARG A 216 27.91 0.06 25.43
C ARG A 216 29.04 -0.79 26.03
N GLU A 217 28.92 -2.11 25.93
CA GLU A 217 29.90 -3.09 26.42
C GLU A 217 31.08 -3.27 25.44
N TRP A 218 31.09 -2.55 24.31
CA TRP A 218 32.18 -2.63 23.34
C TRP A 218 33.53 -2.26 23.98
N SER A 219 34.40 -3.26 24.04
CA SER A 219 35.80 -3.11 24.45
C SER A 219 36.60 -4.26 23.83
N MET A 220 37.55 -3.94 22.95
CA MET A 220 38.52 -4.95 22.47
C MET A 220 39.52 -5.35 23.56
N ASN A 221 39.56 -4.60 24.67
CA ASN A 221 40.50 -4.75 25.77
C ASN A 221 39.95 -5.51 26.98
N SER A 222 38.71 -6.04 26.92
CA SER A 222 38.12 -6.86 27.99
C SER A 222 38.93 -8.14 28.32
N LEU A 223 39.97 -8.44 27.54
CA LEU A 223 40.83 -9.62 27.68
C LEU A 223 42.09 -9.38 28.52
N LEU A 224 42.47 -8.13 28.82
CA LEU A 224 43.62 -7.90 29.70
C LEU A 224 43.30 -8.20 31.17
N SER A 225 42.04 -8.10 31.59
CA SER A 225 41.58 -8.40 32.95
C SER A 225 41.37 -9.89 33.24
N SER A 226 41.24 -10.76 32.23
CA SER A 226 41.18 -12.21 32.43
C SER A 226 42.54 -12.87 32.59
N SER A 227 43.63 -12.13 32.37
CA SER A 227 45.00 -12.62 32.55
C SER A 227 45.48 -12.64 34.02
N THR A 228 44.66 -12.15 34.95
CA THR A 228 45.03 -12.06 36.39
C THR A 228 44.32 -13.07 37.29
N SER A 229 43.54 -14.00 36.73
CA SER A 229 43.03 -15.17 37.47
C SER A 229 43.82 -16.41 37.11
N THR A 230 45.08 -16.47 37.54
CA THR A 230 45.87 -17.71 37.49
C THR A 230 46.57 -17.93 38.82
N SER A 231 45.85 -18.48 39.79
CA SER A 231 46.47 -19.38 40.77
C SER A 231 46.74 -20.71 40.05
N GLY A 232 47.93 -20.79 39.46
CA GLY A 232 48.70 -22.00 39.17
C GLY A 232 48.02 -23.16 38.43
N GLN A 233 48.22 -23.25 37.11
CA GLN A 233 48.59 -24.53 36.50
C GLN A 233 49.23 -24.35 35.12
N THR A 234 50.38 -24.99 34.96
CA THR A 234 51.22 -25.07 33.77
C THR A 234 50.58 -25.91 32.66
N THR A 235 50.23 -25.32 31.52
CA THR A 235 50.12 -26.02 30.22
C THR A 235 50.20 -25.05 29.01
N ILE A 236 51.18 -25.30 28.14
CA ILE A 236 51.19 -25.16 26.66
C ILE A 236 50.89 -23.76 26.04
N PRO A 237 51.85 -23.11 25.33
CA PRO A 237 51.71 -21.72 24.85
C PRO A 237 50.82 -21.47 23.61
N ASP A 238 50.48 -22.48 22.79
CA ASP A 238 49.94 -22.23 21.44
C ASP A 238 48.40 -22.21 21.29
N VAL A 239 47.66 -22.67 22.30
CA VAL A 239 46.17 -22.74 22.24
C VAL A 239 45.51 -21.41 22.65
N ASN A 240 46.19 -20.57 23.43
CA ASN A 240 45.61 -19.36 24.01
C ASN A 240 45.47 -18.19 23.01
N ASN A 241 46.31 -18.13 21.97
CA ASN A 241 46.21 -17.07 20.95
C ASN A 241 44.97 -17.24 20.06
N ASN A 242 44.59 -18.50 19.77
CA ASN A 242 43.45 -18.80 18.92
C ASN A 242 42.11 -18.45 19.59
N HIS A 243 42.01 -18.67 20.91
CA HIS A 243 40.83 -18.27 21.70
C HIS A 243 40.64 -16.75 21.73
N THR A 244 41.74 -16.00 21.78
CA THR A 244 41.74 -14.53 21.78
C THR A 244 41.26 -13.96 20.44
N TYR A 245 41.72 -14.51 19.30
CA TYR A 245 41.27 -14.10 17.97
C TYR A 245 39.78 -14.42 17.74
N ILE A 246 39.34 -15.63 18.10
CA ILE A 246 37.93 -16.04 17.97
C ILE A 246 37.03 -15.15 18.83
N GLN A 247 37.47 -14.78 20.04
CA GLN A 247 36.72 -13.87 20.91
C GLN A 247 36.67 -12.44 20.36
N GLN A 248 37.78 -11.92 19.82
CA GLN A 248 37.81 -10.61 19.16
C GLN A 248 36.89 -10.58 17.92
N GLU A 249 36.89 -11.64 17.11
CA GLU A 249 36.00 -11.73 15.95
C GLU A 249 34.53 -11.90 16.37
N SER A 250 34.27 -12.62 17.46
CA SER A 250 32.91 -12.75 18.03
C SER A 250 32.36 -11.43 18.58
N THR A 251 33.22 -10.56 19.13
CA THR A 251 32.80 -9.25 19.66
C THR A 251 32.60 -8.25 18.52
N LYS A 252 33.46 -8.27 17.50
CA LYS A 252 33.28 -7.50 16.26
C LYS A 252 31.98 -7.87 15.53
N SER A 253 31.75 -9.16 15.30
CA SER A 253 30.53 -9.62 14.64
C SER A 253 29.26 -9.34 15.45
N ARG A 254 29.30 -9.44 16.78
CA ARG A 254 28.17 -9.07 17.67
C ARG A 254 27.88 -7.56 17.65
N THR A 255 28.90 -6.72 17.69
CA THR A 255 28.71 -5.27 17.64
C THR A 255 28.28 -4.80 16.26
N LEU A 256 28.83 -5.36 15.19
CA LEU A 256 28.37 -5.12 13.81
C LEU A 256 26.88 -5.48 13.70
N ALA A 257 26.49 -6.67 14.16
CA ALA A 257 25.09 -7.09 14.20
C ALA A 257 24.21 -6.13 15.03
N ALA A 258 24.69 -5.65 16.18
CA ALA A 258 24.00 -4.65 17.00
C ALA A 258 23.77 -3.35 16.25
N LEU A 259 24.80 -2.83 15.59
CA LEU A 259 24.72 -1.61 14.81
C LEU A 259 23.78 -1.77 13.62
N GLN A 260 23.85 -2.91 12.91
CA GLN A 260 22.90 -3.25 11.84
C GLN A 260 21.46 -3.34 12.35
N THR A 261 21.23 -3.88 13.55
CA THR A 261 19.88 -3.98 14.12
C THR A 261 19.32 -2.63 14.53
N LEU A 262 20.14 -1.77 15.14
CA LEU A 262 19.75 -0.41 15.50
C LEU A 262 19.51 0.45 14.25
N TYR A 263 20.25 0.20 13.18
CA TYR A 263 20.03 0.81 11.88
C TYR A 263 18.71 0.36 11.26
N LEU A 264 18.41 -0.94 11.24
CA LEU A 264 17.17 -1.50 10.69
C LEU A 264 15.93 -1.13 11.50
N LEU A 265 16.07 -0.92 12.81
CA LEU A 265 14.96 -0.61 13.71
C LEU A 265 14.79 0.91 13.93
N SER A 266 15.64 1.73 13.32
CA SER A 266 15.55 3.19 13.41
C SER A 266 14.21 3.69 12.86
N PRO A 267 13.57 4.68 13.50
CA PRO A 267 12.34 5.26 12.98
C PRO A 267 12.58 5.86 11.59
N LEU A 268 11.70 5.52 10.66
CA LEU A 268 11.67 6.05 9.30
C LEU A 268 11.16 7.49 9.33
N ASN A 269 12.02 8.43 9.72
CA ASN A 269 11.79 9.84 9.44
C ASN A 269 12.24 10.15 8.01
N THR A 270 11.61 11.10 7.33
CA THR A 270 12.04 11.58 6.00
C THR A 270 12.66 12.96 6.18
N PRO A 271 13.99 13.16 6.01
CA PRO A 271 15.02 12.22 5.54
C PRO A 271 15.45 11.17 6.58
N PHE A 272 15.89 10.00 6.11
CA PHE A 272 16.26 8.86 6.96
C PHE A 272 17.55 9.14 7.73
N GLU A 273 17.41 9.41 9.02
CA GLU A 273 18.53 9.50 9.95
C GLU A 273 18.47 8.32 10.93
N PRO A 274 19.55 7.53 11.06
CA PRO A 274 19.60 6.38 11.96
C PRO A 274 19.72 6.82 13.43
N SER A 275 18.71 7.51 13.95
CA SER A 275 18.70 8.17 15.27
C SER A 275 19.01 7.23 16.43
N LEU A 276 18.53 5.98 16.40
CA LEU A 276 18.80 5.00 17.46
C LEU A 276 20.27 4.58 17.50
N MET A 277 20.86 4.36 16.32
CA MET A 277 22.28 4.04 16.18
C MET A 277 23.14 5.23 16.60
N LEU A 278 22.80 6.44 16.13
CA LEU A 278 23.51 7.66 16.48
C LEU A 278 23.45 7.92 17.98
N THR A 279 22.28 7.79 18.61
CA THR A 279 22.11 7.97 20.06
C THR A 279 22.94 6.95 20.85
N ALA A 280 22.97 5.69 20.43
CA ALA A 280 23.78 4.67 21.10
C ALA A 280 25.29 4.97 21.00
N LEU A 281 25.74 5.38 19.81
CA LEU A 281 27.15 5.69 19.55
C LEU A 281 27.59 6.97 20.25
N THR A 282 26.81 8.05 20.19
CA THR A 282 27.12 9.30 20.91
C THR A 282 27.16 9.06 22.42
N THR A 283 26.20 8.30 22.96
CA THR A 283 26.20 7.93 24.39
C THR A 283 27.46 7.15 24.77
N TYR A 284 27.91 6.21 23.95
CA TYR A 284 29.14 5.47 24.19
C TYR A 284 30.37 6.39 24.19
N ILE A 285 30.49 7.28 23.20
CA ILE A 285 31.60 8.23 23.08
C ILE A 285 31.63 9.17 24.30
N HIS A 286 30.49 9.75 24.67
CA HIS A 286 30.38 10.62 25.84
C HIS A 286 30.69 9.88 27.16
N ALA A 287 30.23 8.63 27.32
CA ALA A 287 30.55 7.81 28.48
C ALA A 287 32.06 7.50 28.57
N SER A 288 32.69 7.18 27.43
CA SER A 288 34.12 6.91 27.37
C SER A 288 34.96 8.14 27.75
N LEU A 289 34.54 9.33 27.31
CA LEU A 289 35.18 10.62 27.59
C LEU A 289 35.00 11.05 29.04
N THR A 290 33.76 11.07 29.54
CA THR A 290 33.48 11.47 30.92
C THR A 290 34.20 10.57 31.92
N SER A 291 34.26 9.26 31.64
CA SER A 291 35.01 8.31 32.46
C SER A 291 36.52 8.52 32.35
N SER A 292 37.10 8.78 31.17
CA SER A 292 38.54 9.01 31.01
C SER A 292 38.98 10.33 31.64
N LEU A 293 38.15 11.36 31.57
CA LEU A 293 38.36 12.64 32.24
C LEU A 293 38.33 12.47 33.76
N ALA A 294 37.35 11.74 34.30
CA ALA A 294 37.24 11.52 35.74
C ALA A 294 38.46 10.75 36.29
N THR A 295 38.89 9.68 35.62
CA THR A 295 40.06 8.91 36.06
C THR A 295 41.36 9.70 35.93
N LEU A 296 41.53 10.46 34.86
CA LEU A 296 42.72 11.28 34.62
C LEU A 296 42.79 12.48 35.59
N SER A 297 41.66 13.14 35.89
CA SER A 297 41.63 14.22 36.90
C SER A 297 42.01 13.71 38.30
N ARG A 298 41.63 12.48 38.64
CA ARG A 298 41.97 11.84 39.91
C ARG A 298 43.44 11.42 39.95
N SER A 299 43.96 10.82 38.88
CA SER A 299 45.37 10.39 38.82
C SER A 299 46.37 11.53 38.75
N LEU A 300 45.96 12.70 38.24
CA LEU A 300 46.77 13.93 38.35
C LEU A 300 46.85 14.45 39.80
N ALA A 301 45.85 14.17 40.63
CA ALA A 301 45.95 14.43 42.08
C ALA A 301 46.78 13.34 42.80
N THR A 302 46.83 12.12 42.26
CA THR A 302 47.56 10.97 42.80
C THR A 302 48.54 10.36 41.78
N LEU A 303 49.67 11.03 41.59
CA LEU A 303 50.74 10.71 40.62
C LEU A 303 51.16 9.22 40.49
N PRO A 304 51.21 8.40 41.55
CA PRO A 304 51.61 6.99 41.42
C PRO A 304 50.67 6.16 40.53
N THR A 305 49.42 6.60 40.35
CA THR A 305 48.42 5.91 39.52
C THR A 305 48.34 6.43 38.10
N LEU A 306 49.10 7.48 37.77
CA LEU A 306 49.07 8.19 36.49
C LEU A 306 49.40 7.26 35.33
N ASP A 307 50.49 6.50 35.42
CA ASP A 307 50.93 5.59 34.36
C ASP A 307 49.85 4.53 34.05
N ARG A 308 49.21 3.97 35.09
CA ARG A 308 48.09 3.04 34.91
C ARG A 308 46.89 3.70 34.24
N THR A 309 46.50 4.90 34.66
CA THR A 309 45.37 5.60 34.04
C THR A 309 45.64 6.00 32.59
N LEU A 310 46.87 6.39 32.24
CA LEU A 310 47.25 6.71 30.86
C LEU A 310 47.20 5.47 29.97
N LEU A 311 47.57 4.30 30.48
CA LEU A 311 47.37 3.02 29.77
C LEU A 311 45.89 2.73 29.52
N GLU A 312 45.02 2.97 30.51
CA GLU A 312 43.58 2.78 30.36
C GLU A 312 42.95 3.79 29.38
N VAL A 313 43.39 5.06 29.40
CA VAL A 313 42.90 6.10 28.48
C VAL A 313 43.36 5.83 27.04
N SER A 314 44.62 5.45 26.82
CA SER A 314 45.12 5.06 25.50
C SER A 314 44.45 3.76 25.00
N ALA A 315 44.10 2.83 25.87
CA ALA A 315 43.30 1.66 25.50
C ALA A 315 41.89 2.05 25.02
N ARG A 316 41.25 3.04 25.66
CA ARG A 316 39.93 3.55 25.24
C ARG A 316 39.99 4.28 23.91
N SER A 317 41.03 5.07 23.64
CA SER A 317 41.18 5.72 22.32
C SER A 317 41.40 4.69 21.21
N ARG A 318 42.13 3.60 21.47
CA ARG A 318 42.28 2.49 20.52
C ARG A 318 40.98 1.75 20.26
N ASN A 319 40.13 1.56 21.28
CA ASN A 319 38.79 0.99 21.10
C ASN A 319 37.92 1.88 20.18
N LEU A 320 38.07 3.20 20.26
CA LEU A 320 37.39 4.16 19.38
C LEU A 320 37.90 4.06 17.93
N ILE A 321 39.22 3.95 17.72
CA ILE A 321 39.79 3.75 16.37
C ILE A 321 39.34 2.41 15.78
N ALA A 322 39.30 1.35 16.59
CA ALA A 322 38.80 0.05 16.17
C ALA A 322 37.30 0.11 15.80
N LEU A 323 36.51 0.88 16.53
CA LEU A 323 35.09 1.13 16.21
C LEU A 323 34.95 1.93 14.91
N GLU A 324 35.80 2.94 14.69
CA GLU A 324 35.84 3.73 13.46
C GLU A 324 36.15 2.85 12.23
N ASN A 325 37.15 1.96 12.35
CA ASN A 325 37.49 0.99 11.30
C ASN A 325 36.38 -0.04 11.05
N LEU A 326 35.62 -0.42 12.09
CA LEU A 326 34.46 -1.28 11.95
C LEU A 326 33.33 -0.55 11.22
N LEU A 327 33.08 0.72 11.54
CA LEU A 327 32.04 1.54 10.91
C LEU A 327 32.38 1.93 9.46
N SER A 328 33.67 2.09 9.13
CA SER A 328 34.12 2.35 7.75
C SER A 328 34.08 1.09 6.88
N SER A 329 34.29 -0.10 7.45
CA SER A 329 34.20 -1.37 6.73
C SER A 329 32.77 -1.92 6.62
N ALA A 330 31.86 -1.51 7.51
CA ALA A 330 30.49 -1.99 7.51
C ALA A 330 29.61 -1.25 6.50
N LYS A 331 29.15 -1.98 5.47
CA LYS A 331 28.12 -1.53 4.53
C LYS A 331 26.73 -1.56 5.20
N PRO A 332 25.86 -0.55 4.99
CA PRO A 332 24.51 -0.56 5.52
C PRO A 332 23.72 -1.77 4.99
N PRO A 333 22.99 -2.50 5.86
CA PRO A 333 22.16 -3.61 5.43
C PRO A 333 20.97 -3.07 4.61
N ALA A 334 20.56 -3.81 3.57
CA ALA A 334 19.39 -3.45 2.77
C ALA A 334 18.15 -3.32 3.67
N HIS A 335 17.62 -2.11 3.77
CA HIS A 335 16.42 -1.83 4.55
C HIS A 335 15.20 -2.15 3.68
N PRO A 336 14.35 -3.12 4.03
CA PRO A 336 13.25 -3.58 3.17
C PRO A 336 12.15 -2.53 2.95
N LEU A 337 12.18 -1.42 3.70
CA LEU A 337 11.25 -0.29 3.56
C LEU A 337 11.85 0.97 2.91
N LEU A 338 13.13 0.94 2.51
CA LEU A 338 13.76 2.06 1.78
C LEU A 338 13.98 1.65 0.31
N THR A 339 13.37 2.39 -0.61
CA THR A 339 13.51 2.17 -2.06
C THR A 339 14.89 2.58 -2.58
N SER A 340 15.61 3.44 -1.85
CA SER A 340 16.99 3.84 -2.13
C SER A 340 17.94 3.32 -1.06
N ILE A 341 18.92 2.52 -1.45
CA ILE A 341 20.04 2.15 -0.59
C ILE A 341 20.90 3.42 -0.44
N PRO A 342 21.09 3.98 0.76
CA PRO A 342 22.02 5.09 0.92
C PRO A 342 23.42 4.60 0.51
N GLU A 343 23.98 5.22 -0.52
CA GLU A 343 25.34 4.95 -0.98
C GLU A 343 26.33 5.54 0.04
N GLY A 344 27.04 4.67 0.77
CA GLY A 344 28.02 5.09 1.76
C GLY A 344 28.25 4.06 2.87
N ASN A 345 29.19 4.38 3.77
CA ASN A 345 29.51 3.58 4.96
C ASN A 345 28.67 4.06 6.15
N LEU A 346 28.48 3.22 7.17
CA LEU A 346 27.74 3.58 8.41
C LEU A 346 28.37 4.76 9.20
N LEU A 347 29.58 5.17 8.82
CA LEU A 347 30.37 6.23 9.42
C LEU A 347 29.94 7.64 8.95
N SER A 348 29.50 7.82 7.70
CA SER A 348 29.14 9.14 7.17
C SER A 348 28.00 9.85 7.92
N PRO A 349 26.88 9.20 8.31
CA PRO A 349 25.84 9.85 9.10
C PRO A 349 26.31 10.19 10.52
N LEU A 350 27.27 9.43 11.07
CA LEU A 350 27.85 9.70 12.37
C LEU A 350 28.72 10.95 12.35
N LEU A 351 29.62 11.08 11.37
CA LEU A 351 30.47 12.27 11.25
C LEU A 351 29.66 13.53 10.99
N ALA A 352 28.60 13.43 10.19
CA ALA A 352 27.66 14.54 9.98
C ALA A 352 26.98 14.96 11.29
N SER A 353 26.58 14.01 12.14
CA SER A 353 25.95 14.32 13.44
C SER A 353 26.91 14.88 14.49
N LEU A 354 28.21 14.59 14.38
CA LEU A 354 29.25 15.03 15.32
C LEU A 354 30.03 16.27 14.82
N ASP A 355 29.63 16.83 13.68
CA ASP A 355 30.20 18.03 13.03
C ASP A 355 31.75 17.99 12.92
N SER A 356 32.30 16.78 12.82
CA SER A 356 33.74 16.52 12.92
C SER A 356 34.23 15.76 11.69
N PRO A 357 34.98 16.40 10.79
CA PRO A 357 35.25 15.85 9.45
C PRO A 357 36.40 14.83 9.38
N SER A 358 37.17 14.56 10.46
CA SER A 358 38.45 13.84 10.33
C SER A 358 38.51 12.44 10.95
N SER A 359 38.13 12.25 12.23
CA SER A 359 38.19 10.96 12.91
C SER A 359 37.59 11.02 14.33
N LEU A 360 37.14 9.87 14.83
CA LEU A 360 36.55 9.73 16.15
C LEU A 360 37.60 9.94 17.26
N ALA A 361 38.82 9.46 17.03
CA ALA A 361 39.94 9.63 17.96
C ALA A 361 40.36 11.10 18.11
N SER A 362 40.35 11.88 17.02
CA SER A 362 40.65 13.32 17.05
C SER A 362 39.62 14.07 17.88
N TYR A 363 38.33 13.76 17.70
CA TYR A 363 37.25 14.34 18.53
C TYR A 363 37.43 14.00 20.02
N PHE A 364 37.73 12.74 20.34
CA PHE A 364 37.98 12.30 21.73
C PHE A 364 39.12 13.08 22.39
N TRP A 365 40.29 13.15 21.75
CA TRP A 365 41.45 13.85 22.32
C TRP A 365 41.26 15.37 22.41
N ARG A 366 40.62 16.00 21.41
CA ARG A 366 40.29 17.43 21.43
C ARG A 366 39.33 17.77 22.56
N SER A 367 38.26 17.00 22.71
CA SER A 367 37.26 17.23 23.75
C SER A 367 37.80 16.90 25.15
N LEU A 368 38.61 15.85 25.28
CA LEU A 368 39.33 15.54 26.52
C LEU A 368 40.28 16.67 26.91
N ALA A 369 41.10 17.18 25.99
CA ALA A 369 42.04 18.27 26.25
C ALA A 369 41.33 19.58 26.64
N GLY A 370 40.24 19.92 25.94
CA GLY A 370 39.45 21.12 26.21
C GLY A 370 38.84 21.12 27.62
N GLN A 371 38.36 19.97 28.10
CA GLN A 371 37.79 19.85 29.45
C GLN A 371 38.85 19.62 30.54
N LEU A 372 39.97 18.99 30.21
CA LEU A 372 41.06 18.73 31.15
C LEU A 372 41.76 20.01 31.61
N GLY A 373 41.95 20.98 30.70
CA GLY A 373 42.61 22.26 31.03
C GLY A 373 41.97 22.94 32.25
N GLY A 374 40.64 23.05 32.28
CA GLY A 374 39.92 23.63 33.41
C GLY A 374 40.07 22.81 34.71
N LYS A 375 40.10 21.48 34.63
CA LYS A 375 40.27 20.60 35.81
C LYS A 375 41.68 20.70 36.40
N VAL A 376 42.71 20.78 35.54
CA VAL A 376 44.10 20.95 35.97
C VAL A 376 44.29 22.31 36.62
N GLN A 377 43.72 23.37 36.04
CA GLN A 377 43.79 24.72 36.60
C GLN A 377 43.21 24.76 38.01
N VAL A 378 42.04 24.14 38.23
CA VAL A 378 41.44 24.01 39.57
C VAL A 378 42.36 23.27 40.56
N ILE A 379 43.07 22.22 40.14
CA ILE A 379 44.02 21.49 41.01
C ILE A 379 45.22 22.37 41.37
N VAL A 380 45.72 23.16 40.41
CA VAL A 380 46.86 24.08 40.63
C VAL A 380 46.46 25.26 41.52
N ASP A 381 45.28 25.83 41.31
CA ASP A 381 44.77 26.99 42.05
C ASP A 381 44.36 26.62 43.49
N ARG A 382 43.87 25.39 43.71
CA ARG A 382 43.55 24.89 45.05
C ARG A 382 44.79 24.69 45.93
N GLY A 383 45.98 24.66 45.34
CA GLY A 383 47.24 24.51 46.05
C GLY A 383 47.40 23.14 46.75
N GLY A 384 48.47 22.99 47.53
CA GLY A 384 48.77 21.78 48.30
C GLY A 384 49.82 20.84 47.69
N VAL A 385 49.95 19.64 48.27
CA VAL A 385 50.99 18.66 47.91
C VAL A 385 50.87 18.22 46.45
N ALA A 386 49.66 17.97 45.97
CA ALA A 386 49.38 17.59 44.58
C ALA A 386 49.78 18.67 43.57
N ALA A 387 49.54 19.95 43.88
CA ALA A 387 49.96 21.06 43.02
C ALA A 387 51.49 21.21 42.99
N ARG A 388 52.16 21.01 44.13
CA ARG A 388 53.62 21.07 44.23
C ARG A 388 54.31 19.93 43.50
N THR A 389 53.78 18.69 43.62
CA THR A 389 54.30 17.52 42.90
C THR A 389 54.03 17.59 41.40
N LEU A 390 52.89 18.14 40.98
CA LEU A 390 52.58 18.34 39.57
C LEU A 390 53.48 19.41 38.94
N ARG A 391 53.84 20.47 39.67
CA ARG A 391 54.83 21.47 39.22
C ARG A 391 56.25 20.87 39.14
N SER A 392 56.67 20.06 40.11
CA SER A 392 58.01 19.46 40.10
C SER A 392 58.16 18.33 39.07
N GLN A 393 57.08 17.63 38.73
CA GLN A 393 57.08 16.53 37.75
C GLN A 393 56.47 16.92 36.40
N ARG A 394 56.40 18.22 36.07
CA ARG A 394 55.76 18.74 34.85
C ARG A 394 56.29 18.07 33.58
N GLU A 395 57.61 17.95 33.44
CA GLU A 395 58.21 17.36 32.24
C GLU A 395 57.93 15.85 32.14
N ARG A 396 57.90 15.13 33.27
CA ARG A 396 57.51 13.71 33.30
C ARG A 396 56.05 13.51 32.88
N VAL A 397 55.14 14.33 33.39
CA VAL A 397 53.72 14.25 33.02
C VAL A 397 53.51 14.62 31.55
N LYS A 398 54.22 15.64 31.06
CA LYS A 398 54.18 16.06 29.66
C LYS A 398 54.64 14.93 28.72
N GLU A 399 55.74 14.26 29.05
CA GLU A 399 56.23 13.14 28.24
C GLU A 399 55.30 11.93 28.31
N ALA A 400 54.81 11.58 29.51
CA ALA A 400 53.86 10.47 29.68
C ALA A 400 52.54 10.70 28.93
N VAL A 401 52.02 11.95 28.92
CA VAL A 401 50.82 12.31 28.15
C VAL A 401 51.11 12.28 26.65
N ARG A 402 52.28 12.77 26.20
CA ARG A 402 52.70 12.70 24.79
C ARG A 402 52.76 11.24 24.32
N GLU A 403 53.42 10.39 25.09
CA GLU A 403 53.52 8.95 24.82
C GLU A 403 52.13 8.29 24.83
N CYS A 404 51.26 8.65 25.78
CA CYS A 404 49.88 8.16 25.86
C CYS A 404 49.07 8.49 24.60
N VAL A 405 49.21 9.70 24.06
CA VAL A 405 48.52 10.12 22.83
C VAL A 405 49.06 9.35 21.63
N ILE A 406 50.39 9.27 21.46
CA ILE A 406 51.03 8.51 20.36
C ILE A 406 50.60 7.05 20.41
N ARG A 407 50.70 6.43 21.59
CA ARG A 407 50.24 5.06 21.87
C ARG A 407 48.76 4.90 21.55
N GLY A 408 47.94 5.90 21.87
CA GLY A 408 46.51 5.94 21.64
C GLY A 408 46.09 6.04 20.16
N TYR A 409 46.92 6.62 19.30
CA TYR A 409 46.71 6.69 17.83
C TYR A 409 47.19 5.45 17.08
N GLY A 410 47.95 4.57 17.73
CA GLY A 410 48.41 3.31 17.13
C GLY A 410 49.92 3.20 16.91
N GLY A 411 50.70 4.20 17.35
CA GLY A 411 52.14 4.27 17.07
C GLY A 411 52.43 5.19 15.90
#